data_AF-E1ZRN9-F1
#
_entry.id   AF-E1ZRN9-F1
#
_cell.length_a   1.000
_cell.length_b   1.000
_cell.length_c   1.000
_cell.angle_alpha   90.00
_cell.angle_beta   90.00
_cell.angle_gamma   90.00
#
_symmetry.space_group_name_H-M   'P 1'
#
loop_
_entity.id
_entity.type
_entity.pdbx_description
1 polymer ?
#
loop_
_entity_poly.entity_id
_entity_poly.type
_entity_poly.pdbx_seq_one_letter_code
_entity_poly.pdbx_strand_id
1 'polypeptide(L)'
;MDIKLTFCVHKSCEPEITGTALSWEEQLQYKYILDADGLGSVFRSKHLLISGSLVFKIDTPIAQFWATEIRPWIHFVPVSWHDLEDDLPRKVKWAMEHDAEAQRIMLNGHRWVMTHLTDANVAWFQEQALNAIAQRQAEEFPPIPGAAKFCCNHLEGADPHYRSKCIEYAPQHMLTCDTQPNAFKIACTGTS
;
A
#
# COMPACT_ATOMS: atom_id res chain seq x y z
N MET A 1 9.50 -28.92 -7.24
CA MET A 1 9.74 -27.57 -6.71
C MET A 1 8.36 -27.03 -6.40
N ASP A 2 7.97 -27.00 -5.11
CA ASP A 2 6.61 -26.64 -4.71
C ASP A 2 6.43 -25.13 -4.78
N ILE A 3 5.71 -24.66 -5.79
CA ILE A 3 5.25 -23.27 -5.89
C ILE A 3 3.97 -23.17 -5.06
N LYS A 4 4.05 -22.60 -3.86
CA LYS A 4 2.87 -22.29 -3.03
C LYS A 4 2.30 -20.93 -3.42
N LEU A 5 1.12 -20.92 -4.02
CA LEU A 5 0.35 -19.71 -4.31
C LEU A 5 -0.81 -19.59 -3.32
N THR A 6 -0.99 -18.41 -2.71
CA THR A 6 -2.04 -18.15 -1.73
C THR A 6 -3.05 -17.15 -2.31
N PHE A 7 -4.28 -17.61 -2.53
CA PHE A 7 -5.43 -16.77 -2.88
C PHE A 7 -6.59 -17.11 -1.95
N CYS A 8 -7.39 -16.10 -1.58
CA CYS A 8 -8.54 -16.29 -0.70
C CYS A 8 -9.68 -15.39 -1.18
N VAL A 9 -10.73 -15.95 -1.79
CA VAL A 9 -12.06 -15.32 -1.85
C VAL A 9 -13.18 -16.38 -1.93
N HIS A 10 -14.09 -16.31 -0.96
CA HIS A 10 -15.44 -16.91 -0.85
C HIS A 10 -15.66 -18.42 -0.53
N LYS A 11 -16.50 -18.64 0.50
CA LYS A 11 -16.88 -19.89 1.21
C LYS A 11 -17.75 -20.89 0.40
N SER A 12 -17.37 -21.33 -0.80
CA SER A 12 -18.19 -22.37 -1.47
C SER A 12 -17.45 -23.34 -2.39
N CYS A 13 -16.16 -23.63 -2.15
CA CYS A 13 -15.47 -24.70 -2.86
C CYS A 13 -14.61 -25.55 -1.90
N GLU A 14 -14.77 -26.87 -1.98
CA GLU A 14 -13.79 -27.88 -1.54
C GLU A 14 -13.46 -28.77 -2.75
N PRO A 15 -12.23 -29.33 -2.86
CA PRO A 15 -11.29 -29.60 -1.77
C PRO A 15 -10.11 -28.60 -1.67
N GLU A 16 -9.71 -28.31 -0.42
CA GLU A 16 -8.43 -27.84 0.11
C GLU A 16 -7.44 -27.11 -0.83
N ILE A 17 -7.81 -25.95 -1.39
CA ILE A 17 -6.82 -24.90 -1.70
C ILE A 17 -6.57 -24.09 -0.42
N THR A 18 -6.23 -24.79 0.65
CA THR A 18 -5.94 -24.19 1.95
C THR A 18 -4.50 -24.49 2.30
N GLY A 19 -3.65 -23.48 2.13
CA GLY A 19 -2.29 -23.50 2.66
C GLY A 19 -2.26 -22.97 4.09
N THR A 20 -1.27 -23.42 4.88
CA THR A 20 -0.94 -22.78 6.15
C THR A 20 -0.52 -21.34 5.88
N ALA A 21 -1.14 -20.39 6.60
CA ALA A 21 -0.74 -18.99 6.53
C ALA A 21 0.71 -18.84 7.00
N LEU A 22 1.52 -18.13 6.22
CA LEU A 22 2.90 -17.80 6.57
C LEU A 22 2.94 -16.41 7.21
N SER A 23 3.77 -16.25 8.25
CA SER A 23 4.10 -14.95 8.80
C SER A 23 4.79 -14.07 7.74
N TRP A 24 4.89 -12.77 8.01
CA TRP A 24 5.61 -11.86 7.13
C TRP A 24 7.08 -12.29 7.00
N GLU A 25 7.73 -12.57 8.13
CA GLU A 25 9.14 -12.97 8.22
C GLU A 25 9.42 -14.27 7.46
N GLU A 26 8.47 -15.21 7.49
CA GLU A 26 8.54 -16.46 6.72
C GLU A 26 8.45 -16.21 5.22
N GLN A 27 7.56 -15.30 4.78
CA GLN A 27 7.44 -14.91 3.37
C GLN A 27 8.71 -14.21 2.86
N LEU A 28 9.38 -13.44 3.72
CA LEU A 28 10.63 -12.74 3.37
C LEU A 28 11.81 -13.69 3.09
N GLN A 29 11.74 -14.96 3.49
CA GLN A 29 12.80 -15.94 3.22
C GLN A 29 12.84 -16.41 1.75
N TYR A 30 11.79 -16.11 0.97
CA TYR A 30 11.69 -16.54 -0.41
C TYR A 30 12.32 -15.53 -1.36
N LYS A 31 13.15 -16.03 -2.28
CA LYS A 31 13.79 -15.21 -3.32
C LYS A 31 12.81 -14.63 -4.33
N TYR A 32 11.70 -15.33 -4.57
CA TYR A 32 10.68 -15.00 -5.56
C TYR A 32 9.32 -14.93 -4.86
N ILE A 33 8.60 -13.83 -5.04
CA ILE A 33 7.26 -13.67 -4.46
C ILE A 33 6.27 -13.23 -5.55
N LEU A 34 5.10 -13.88 -5.59
CA LEU A 34 4.00 -13.46 -6.45
C LEU A 34 3.19 -12.35 -5.77
N ASP A 35 3.03 -11.22 -6.45
CA ASP A 35 2.09 -10.17 -6.11
C ASP A 35 0.83 -10.30 -6.97
N ALA A 36 -0.27 -10.62 -6.32
CA ALA A 36 -1.56 -10.82 -6.95
C ALA A 36 -2.62 -9.92 -6.32
N ASP A 37 -3.38 -9.24 -7.18
CA ASP A 37 -4.44 -8.34 -6.76
C ASP A 37 -5.66 -9.12 -6.22
N GLY A 38 -6.41 -8.48 -5.33
CA GLY A 38 -7.66 -9.02 -4.78
C GLY A 38 -8.87 -8.29 -5.35
N LEU A 39 -9.81 -7.89 -4.49
CA LEU A 39 -10.92 -7.00 -4.88
C LEU A 39 -10.47 -5.60 -5.31
N GLY A 40 -9.26 -5.22 -4.94
CA GLY A 40 -8.60 -3.98 -5.30
C GLY A 40 -7.10 -4.16 -5.17
N SER A 41 -6.34 -3.06 -5.31
CA SER A 41 -4.90 -3.18 -5.26
C SER A 41 -4.48 -3.63 -3.87
N VAL A 42 -3.60 -4.61 -3.80
CA VAL A 42 -3.21 -5.19 -2.52
C VAL A 42 -2.21 -4.30 -1.80
N PHE A 43 -2.49 -4.00 -0.53
CA PHE A 43 -1.61 -3.16 0.30
C PHE A 43 -0.22 -3.77 0.56
N ARG A 44 -0.05 -5.06 0.23
CA ARG A 44 1.21 -5.78 0.36
C ARG A 44 2.24 -5.44 -0.72
N SER A 45 1.86 -4.95 -1.90
CA SER A 45 2.78 -4.74 -3.02
C SER A 45 4.02 -3.90 -2.64
N LYS A 46 3.83 -2.81 -1.88
CA LYS A 46 4.95 -1.99 -1.39
C LYS A 46 5.88 -2.76 -0.44
N HIS A 47 5.31 -3.58 0.45
CA HIS A 47 6.08 -4.38 1.39
C HIS A 47 6.87 -5.47 0.66
N LEU A 48 6.28 -6.07 -0.37
CA LEU A 48 6.95 -7.06 -1.23
C LEU A 48 8.13 -6.46 -1.99
N LEU A 49 8.02 -5.21 -2.46
CA LEU A 49 9.15 -4.53 -3.07
C LEU A 49 10.26 -4.18 -2.05
N ILE A 50 9.91 -3.97 -0.78
CA ILE A 50 10.88 -3.74 0.30
C ILE A 50 11.60 -5.04 0.71
N SER A 51 10.98 -6.22 0.52
CA SER A 51 11.46 -7.50 1.08
C SER A 51 12.87 -7.91 0.68
N GLY A 52 13.39 -7.40 -0.44
CA GLY A 52 14.62 -7.89 -1.05
C GLY A 52 14.40 -9.14 -1.92
N SER A 53 13.15 -9.52 -2.16
CA SER A 53 12.75 -10.60 -3.07
C SER A 53 12.43 -10.04 -4.46
N LEU A 54 12.60 -10.85 -5.51
CA LEU A 54 12.08 -10.50 -6.82
C LEU A 54 10.56 -10.66 -6.84
N VAL A 55 9.86 -9.56 -7.13
CA VAL A 55 8.40 -9.55 -7.23
C VAL A 55 7.96 -9.92 -8.64
N PHE A 56 7.10 -10.94 -8.72
CA PHE A 56 6.34 -11.30 -9.91
C PHE A 56 4.95 -10.68 -9.78
N LYS A 57 4.66 -9.61 -10.49
CA LYS A 57 3.35 -8.93 -10.39
C LYS A 57 2.43 -9.38 -11.50
N ILE A 58 1.26 -9.89 -11.14
CA ILE A 58 0.19 -10.14 -12.10
C ILE A 58 -0.25 -8.82 -12.72
N ASP A 59 -0.28 -8.78 -14.06
CA ASP A 59 -0.71 -7.65 -14.86
C ASP A 59 -2.23 -7.57 -14.83
N THR A 60 -2.74 -6.60 -14.07
CA THR A 60 -4.18 -6.31 -13.94
C THR A 60 -4.38 -4.80 -14.09
N PRO A 61 -5.60 -4.35 -14.46
CA PRO A 61 -5.91 -2.92 -14.50
C PRO A 61 -5.97 -2.26 -13.12
N ILE A 62 -5.80 -3.03 -12.04
CA ILE A 62 -5.90 -2.55 -10.68
C ILE A 62 -4.57 -1.92 -10.26
N ALA A 63 -4.62 -0.65 -9.86
CA ALA A 63 -3.44 0.15 -9.59
C ALA A 63 -3.59 1.01 -8.32
N GLN A 64 -2.46 1.30 -7.68
CA GLN A 64 -2.35 2.37 -6.67
C GLN A 64 -1.85 3.65 -7.32
N PHE A 65 -1.91 4.75 -6.57
CA PHE A 65 -1.48 6.08 -7.02
C PHE A 65 -0.03 6.14 -7.55
N TRP A 66 0.83 5.20 -7.15
CA TRP A 66 2.24 5.12 -7.54
C TRP A 66 2.52 4.12 -8.67
N ALA A 67 1.53 3.39 -9.15
CA ALA A 67 1.73 2.28 -10.08
C ALA A 67 2.30 2.72 -11.44
N THR A 68 2.09 3.97 -11.85
CA THR A 68 2.62 4.52 -13.10
C THR A 68 4.13 4.74 -13.08
N GLU A 69 4.72 4.83 -11.89
CA GLU A 69 6.15 5.10 -11.72
C GLU A 69 6.98 3.81 -11.70
N ILE A 70 6.39 2.70 -11.25
CA ILE A 70 7.01 1.38 -11.39
C ILE A 70 6.75 0.81 -12.78
N ARG A 71 7.72 0.04 -13.29
CA ARG A 71 7.75 -0.38 -14.69
C ARG A 71 8.08 -1.88 -14.80
N PRO A 72 7.38 -2.62 -15.67
CA PRO A 72 7.69 -4.01 -15.96
C PRO A 72 9.14 -4.17 -16.41
N TRP A 73 9.81 -5.25 -15.96
CA TRP A 73 11.20 -5.59 -16.24
C TRP A 73 12.25 -4.57 -15.75
N ILE A 74 11.82 -3.47 -15.13
CA ILE A 74 12.70 -2.52 -14.46
C ILE A 74 12.62 -2.71 -12.95
N HIS A 75 11.40 -2.79 -12.40
CA HIS A 75 11.14 -2.83 -10.96
C HIS A 75 10.53 -4.15 -10.49
N PHE A 76 9.89 -4.90 -11.39
CA PHE A 76 9.24 -6.18 -11.12
C PHE A 76 9.16 -7.01 -12.41
N VAL A 77 8.90 -8.31 -12.29
CA VAL A 77 8.61 -9.19 -13.44
C VAL A 77 7.09 -9.22 -13.67
N PRO A 78 6.56 -8.73 -14.80
CA PRO A 78 5.13 -8.81 -15.07
C PRO A 78 4.73 -10.27 -15.30
N VAL A 79 3.51 -10.65 -14.94
CA VAL A 79 2.94 -11.98 -15.19
C VAL A 79 1.56 -11.81 -15.82
N SER A 80 1.29 -12.53 -16.91
CA SER A 80 0.01 -12.48 -17.61
C SER A 80 -1.12 -12.98 -16.72
N TRP A 81 -2.18 -12.19 -16.58
CA TRP A 81 -3.42 -12.66 -15.95
C TRP A 81 -4.13 -13.73 -16.79
N HIS A 82 -4.11 -13.57 -18.11
CA HIS A 82 -4.81 -14.47 -19.04
C HIS A 82 -4.11 -15.80 -19.27
N ASP A 83 -2.81 -15.86 -18.98
CA ASP A 83 -1.94 -17.00 -19.28
C ASP A 83 -1.09 -17.37 -18.04
N LEU A 84 -1.69 -17.26 -16.85
CA LEU A 84 -0.96 -17.38 -15.59
C LEU A 84 -0.25 -18.75 -15.45
N GLU A 85 -0.93 -19.83 -15.87
CA GLU A 85 -0.48 -21.21 -15.69
C GLU A 85 0.81 -21.51 -16.47
N ASP A 86 0.96 -20.95 -17.68
CA ASP A 86 2.15 -21.15 -18.51
C ASP A 86 3.20 -20.04 -18.33
N ASP A 87 2.74 -18.79 -18.14
CA ASP A 87 3.61 -17.62 -18.08
C ASP A 87 4.40 -17.53 -16.78
N LEU A 88 3.77 -17.84 -15.64
CA LEU A 88 4.43 -17.76 -14.33
C LEU A 88 5.59 -18.77 -14.23
N PRO A 89 5.41 -20.09 -14.46
CA PRO A 89 6.52 -21.04 -14.38
C PRO A 89 7.64 -20.71 -15.36
N ARG A 90 7.31 -20.24 -16.56
CA ARG A 90 8.29 -19.83 -17.57
C ARG A 90 9.13 -18.65 -17.11
N LYS A 91 8.53 -17.63 -16.48
CA LYS A 91 9.24 -16.46 -15.95
C LYS A 91 10.03 -16.77 -14.69
N VAL A 92 9.56 -17.68 -13.84
CA VAL A 92 10.34 -18.20 -12.71
C VAL A 92 11.58 -18.93 -13.21
N LYS A 93 11.43 -19.79 -14.21
CA LYS A 93 12.58 -20.47 -14.85
C LYS A 93 13.58 -19.48 -15.44
N TRP A 94 13.08 -18.46 -16.17
CA TRP A 94 13.93 -17.39 -16.68
C TRP A 94 14.72 -16.69 -15.56
N ALA A 95 14.09 -16.36 -14.43
CA ALA A 95 14.76 -15.69 -13.32
C ALA A 95 15.84 -16.58 -12.67
N MET A 96 15.65 -17.89 -12.64
CA MET A 96 16.66 -18.85 -12.16
C MET A 96 17.87 -18.94 -13.10
N GLU A 97 17.65 -18.83 -14.41
CA GLU A 97 18.70 -18.89 -15.44
C GLU A 97 19.44 -17.54 -15.60
N HIS A 98 18.81 -16.42 -15.21
CA HIS A 98 19.31 -15.05 -15.39
C HIS A 98 19.48 -14.33 -14.05
N ASP A 99 20.19 -14.95 -13.11
CA ASP A 99 20.25 -14.52 -11.71
C ASP A 99 20.69 -13.06 -11.52
N ALA A 100 21.74 -12.63 -12.22
CA ALA A 100 22.24 -11.26 -12.14
C ALA A 100 21.23 -10.22 -12.64
N GLU A 101 20.45 -10.56 -13.66
CA GLU A 101 19.41 -9.69 -14.19
C GLU A 101 18.19 -9.64 -13.26
N ALA A 102 17.77 -10.80 -12.75
CA ALA A 102 16.75 -10.91 -11.72
C ALA A 102 17.10 -10.07 -10.47
N GLN A 103 18.35 -10.15 -9.99
CA GLN A 103 18.83 -9.36 -8.87
C GLN A 103 18.79 -7.85 -9.16
N ARG A 104 19.15 -7.44 -10.38
CA ARG A 104 19.05 -6.03 -10.81
C ARG A 104 17.62 -5.51 -10.76
N ILE A 105 16.65 -6.27 -11.26
CA ILE A 105 15.23 -5.90 -11.25
C ILE A 105 14.74 -5.75 -9.81
N MET A 106 15.05 -6.71 -8.94
CA MET A 106 14.72 -6.65 -7.52
C MET A 106 15.30 -5.40 -6.86
N LEU A 107 16.60 -5.13 -7.05
CA LEU A 107 17.27 -3.99 -6.44
C LEU A 107 16.70 -2.65 -6.89
N ASN A 108 16.29 -2.55 -8.15
CA ASN A 108 15.63 -1.36 -8.67
C ASN A 108 14.26 -1.15 -8.01
N GLY A 109 13.44 -2.20 -7.90
CA GLY A 109 12.13 -2.13 -7.22
C GLY A 109 12.28 -1.74 -5.75
N HIS A 110 13.20 -2.39 -5.04
CA HIS A 110 13.51 -2.08 -3.65
C HIS A 110 13.97 -0.62 -3.47
N ARG A 111 14.95 -0.19 -4.27
CA ARG A 111 15.45 1.19 -4.23
C ARG A 111 14.34 2.18 -4.47
N TRP A 112 13.51 1.95 -5.49
CA TRP A 112 12.43 2.86 -5.86
C TRP A 112 11.44 3.06 -4.69
N VAL A 113 11.01 1.98 -4.03
CA VAL A 113 10.10 2.10 -2.88
C VAL A 113 10.77 2.83 -1.72
N MET A 114 12.01 2.49 -1.40
CA MET A 114 12.75 3.12 -0.30
C MET A 114 13.02 4.62 -0.53
N THR A 115 13.10 5.07 -1.79
CA THR A 115 13.35 6.48 -2.12
C THR A 115 12.07 7.27 -2.37
N HIS A 116 11.02 6.66 -2.92
CA HIS A 116 9.83 7.38 -3.41
C HIS A 116 8.58 7.17 -2.56
N LEU A 117 8.40 6.02 -1.90
CA LEU A 117 7.24 5.74 -1.04
C LEU A 117 7.54 5.95 0.44
N THR A 118 8.15 7.09 0.76
CA THR A 118 8.39 7.52 2.15
C THR A 118 7.17 8.26 2.71
N ASP A 119 7.03 8.31 4.04
CA ASP A 119 5.95 9.06 4.68
C ASP A 119 5.87 10.52 4.21
N ALA A 120 7.03 11.16 4.02
CA ALA A 120 7.12 12.53 3.54
C ALA A 120 6.56 12.67 2.11
N ASN A 121 6.93 11.76 1.20
CA ASN A 121 6.45 11.82 -0.19
C ASN A 121 4.97 11.45 -0.29
N VAL A 122 4.48 10.52 0.54
CA VAL A 122 3.06 10.19 0.61
C VAL A 122 2.26 11.39 1.12
N ALA A 123 2.71 12.03 2.20
CA ALA A 123 2.07 13.25 2.73
C ALA A 123 2.08 14.39 1.69
N TRP A 124 3.21 14.59 1.00
CA TRP A 124 3.30 15.56 -0.08
C TRP A 124 2.33 15.25 -1.23
N PHE A 125 2.25 13.99 -1.67
CA PHE A 125 1.31 13.58 -2.72
C PHE A 125 -0.15 13.86 -2.31
N GLN A 126 -0.51 13.55 -1.06
CA GLN A 126 -1.83 13.85 -0.52
C GLN A 126 -2.13 15.35 -0.53
N GLU A 127 -1.19 16.19 -0.09
CA GLU A 127 -1.32 17.64 -0.13
C GLU A 127 -1.52 18.15 -1.57
N GLN A 128 -0.71 17.69 -2.53
CA GLN A 128 -0.84 18.11 -3.92
C GLN A 128 -2.17 17.67 -4.54
N ALA A 129 -2.62 16.45 -4.24
CA ALA A 129 -3.91 15.94 -4.71
C ALA A 129 -5.07 16.79 -4.16
N LEU A 130 -5.05 17.12 -2.87
CA LEU A 130 -6.07 17.97 -2.24
C LEU A 130 -6.03 19.39 -2.80
N ASN A 131 -4.85 19.98 -2.98
CA ASN A 131 -4.69 21.30 -3.58
C ASN A 131 -5.22 21.34 -5.02
N ALA A 132 -4.93 20.32 -5.83
CA ALA A 132 -5.43 20.22 -7.20
C ALA A 132 -6.97 20.10 -7.26
N ILE A 133 -7.59 19.43 -6.29
CA ILE A 133 -9.04 19.36 -6.15
C ILE A 133 -9.60 20.71 -5.70
N ALA A 134 -9.00 21.34 -4.69
CA ALA A 134 -9.44 22.63 -4.16
C ALA A 134 -9.45 23.73 -5.23
N GLN A 135 -8.46 23.77 -6.12
CA GLN A 135 -8.41 24.72 -7.24
C GLN A 135 -9.55 24.56 -8.26
N ARG A 136 -10.19 23.38 -8.31
CA ARG A 136 -11.31 23.09 -9.21
C ARG A 136 -12.66 23.22 -8.54
N GLN A 137 -12.67 23.48 -7.23
CA GLN A 137 -13.89 23.64 -6.47
C GLN A 137 -14.51 25.00 -6.81
N ALA A 138 -15.71 24.98 -7.41
CA ALA A 138 -16.38 26.19 -7.87
C ALA A 138 -17.11 26.96 -6.75
N GLU A 139 -17.43 26.29 -5.66
CA GLU A 139 -18.23 26.82 -4.55
C GLU A 139 -17.50 26.66 -3.23
N GLU A 140 -17.66 27.62 -2.32
CA GLU A 140 -17.22 27.47 -0.93
C GLU A 140 -18.13 26.48 -0.21
N PHE A 141 -17.56 25.46 0.44
CA PHE A 141 -18.33 24.58 1.32
C PHE A 141 -18.40 25.20 2.72
N PRO A 142 -19.58 25.64 3.19
CA PRO A 142 -19.73 26.05 4.58
C PRO A 142 -19.50 24.83 5.50
N PRO A 143 -19.07 25.04 6.75
CA PRO A 143 -18.97 23.96 7.72
C PRO A 143 -20.28 23.18 7.83
N ILE A 144 -20.20 21.86 7.72
CA ILE A 144 -21.38 21.00 7.84
C ILE A 144 -21.85 21.03 9.31
N PRO A 145 -23.11 21.43 9.60
CA PRO A 145 -23.61 21.43 10.97
C PRO A 145 -23.51 20.05 11.61
N GLY A 146 -22.91 19.97 12.79
CA GLY A 146 -22.69 18.72 13.51
C GLY A 146 -21.47 17.90 13.08
N ALA A 147 -20.69 18.36 12.09
CA ALA A 147 -19.40 17.73 11.78
C ALA A 147 -18.37 18.02 12.89
N ALA A 148 -17.75 16.97 13.40
CA ALA A 148 -16.67 17.08 14.38
C ALA A 148 -15.39 17.59 13.70
N LYS A 149 -14.69 18.50 14.36
CA LYS A 149 -13.36 18.96 13.95
C LYS A 149 -12.34 17.92 14.40
N PHE A 150 -11.34 17.64 13.57
CA PHE A 150 -10.16 16.87 14.01
C PHE A 150 -9.21 17.80 14.77
N CYS A 151 -8.91 17.45 16.03
CA CYS A 151 -8.05 18.22 16.93
C CYS A 151 -6.88 17.36 17.40
N CYS A 152 -5.75 17.96 17.76
CA CYS A 152 -4.56 17.19 18.15
C CYS A 152 -4.82 16.38 19.42
N ASN A 153 -5.68 16.85 20.33
CA ASN A 153 -6.08 16.08 21.51
C ASN A 153 -6.89 14.81 21.17
N HIS A 154 -7.48 14.71 19.98
CA HIS A 154 -8.10 13.46 19.51
C HIS A 154 -7.07 12.37 19.20
N LEU A 155 -5.77 12.71 19.12
CA LEU A 155 -4.65 11.77 19.00
C LEU A 155 -4.14 11.27 20.36
N GLU A 156 -4.80 11.59 21.48
CA GLU A 156 -4.46 10.99 22.77
C GLU A 156 -4.63 9.46 22.73
N GLY A 157 -3.54 8.73 22.95
CA GLY A 157 -3.51 7.26 22.85
C GLY A 157 -3.19 6.73 21.44
N ALA A 158 -3.03 7.60 20.44
CA ALA A 158 -2.50 7.22 19.13
C ALA A 158 -0.96 7.08 19.15
N ASP A 159 -0.38 6.54 18.08
CA ASP A 159 1.08 6.39 17.93
C ASP A 159 1.80 7.75 18.16
N PRO A 160 2.82 7.80 19.03
CA PRO A 160 3.59 9.01 19.33
C PRO A 160 4.14 9.73 18.09
N HIS A 161 4.41 8.99 17.01
CA HIS A 161 4.84 9.53 15.72
C HIS A 161 3.87 10.60 15.21
N TYR A 162 2.56 10.35 15.26
CA TYR A 162 1.57 11.29 14.74
C TYR A 162 1.30 12.44 15.70
N ARG A 163 1.30 12.19 17.02
CA ARG A 163 1.10 13.25 18.02
C ARG A 163 2.19 14.30 17.95
N SER A 164 3.45 13.90 17.81
CA SER A 164 4.60 14.83 17.76
C SER A 164 4.61 15.75 16.53
N LYS A 165 3.90 15.38 15.47
CA LYS A 165 3.81 16.14 14.20
C LYS A 165 2.51 16.93 14.04
N CYS A 166 1.59 16.83 15.01
CA CYS A 166 0.29 17.48 14.90
C CYS A 166 0.40 18.98 15.17
N ILE A 167 -0.11 19.78 14.24
CA ILE A 167 -0.16 21.24 14.34
C ILE A 167 -1.61 21.67 14.21
N GLU A 168 -2.15 22.34 15.24
CA GLU A 168 -3.49 22.92 15.17
C GLU A 168 -3.42 24.25 14.43
N TYR A 169 -4.02 24.31 13.24
CA TYR A 169 -4.18 25.57 12.51
C TYR A 169 -5.48 26.25 12.94
N ALA A 170 -5.37 27.46 13.49
CA ALA A 170 -6.50 28.30 13.87
C ALA A 170 -6.46 29.62 13.07
N PRO A 171 -7.01 29.66 11.85
CA PRO A 171 -7.26 30.92 11.17
C PRO A 171 -8.24 31.75 12.01
N GLN A 172 -8.11 33.07 11.96
CA GLN A 172 -8.77 34.03 12.87
C GLN A 172 -10.32 34.00 12.85
N HIS A 173 -10.94 33.18 12.00
CA HIS A 173 -12.40 33.07 11.80
C HIS A 173 -12.93 31.62 11.80
N MET A 174 -12.15 30.63 12.25
CA MET A 174 -12.59 29.22 12.35
C MET A 174 -12.69 28.75 13.80
N LEU A 175 -13.67 27.88 14.09
CA LEU A 175 -13.90 27.27 15.41
C LEU A 175 -12.59 26.70 16.00
N THR A 176 -12.26 27.09 17.24
CA THR A 176 -11.09 26.57 17.97
C THR A 176 -11.39 25.19 18.56
N CYS A 177 -10.36 24.36 18.71
CA CYS A 177 -10.48 23.02 19.28
C CYS A 177 -11.01 23.02 20.73
N ASP A 178 -10.90 24.15 21.43
CA ASP A 178 -11.40 24.35 22.80
C ASP A 178 -12.93 24.46 22.93
N THR A 179 -13.66 24.57 21.81
CA THR A 179 -15.12 24.82 21.81
C THR A 179 -15.97 23.61 21.44
N GLN A 180 -15.37 22.46 21.10
CA GLN A 180 -16.13 21.24 20.82
C GLN A 180 -16.18 20.33 22.06
N PRO A 181 -17.37 19.94 22.55
CA PRO A 181 -17.47 18.98 23.63
C PRO A 181 -16.99 17.62 23.12
N ASN A 182 -15.92 17.10 23.72
CA ASN A 182 -15.37 15.74 23.60
C ASN A 182 -16.28 14.76 22.85
N ALA A 183 -16.15 14.69 21.54
CA ALA A 183 -16.82 13.67 20.74
C ALA A 183 -15.79 13.15 19.74
N PHE A 184 -15.55 11.84 19.78
CA PHE A 184 -14.62 11.08 18.96
C PHE A 184 -13.15 11.10 19.44
N LYS A 185 -12.89 10.33 20.51
CA LYS A 185 -11.57 9.71 20.69
C LYS A 185 -11.34 8.76 19.51
N ILE A 186 -10.36 9.03 18.67
CA ILE A 186 -9.94 8.10 17.63
C ILE A 186 -9.10 7.04 18.34
N ALA A 187 -9.77 6.00 18.83
CA ALA A 187 -9.09 4.85 19.38
C ALA A 187 -8.47 4.06 18.21
N CYS A 188 -7.21 4.34 17.89
CA CYS A 188 -6.39 3.39 17.14
C CYS A 188 -6.06 2.22 18.07
N THR A 189 -7.03 1.33 18.31
CA THR A 189 -6.75 0.04 18.94
C THR A 189 -6.02 -0.82 17.91
N GLY A 190 -4.70 -0.65 17.85
CA GLY A 190 -3.83 -1.65 17.24
C GLY A 190 -3.81 -2.88 18.12
N THR A 191 -4.65 -3.85 17.83
CA THR A 191 -4.36 -5.24 18.21
C THR A 191 -3.57 -5.85 17.06
N SER A 192 -2.30 -6.12 17.37
CA SER A 192 -1.41 -7.05 16.66
C SER A 192 -2.09 -8.34 16.23
#